data_AF-A0A1Q9NM32-F1
#
_entry.id   AF-A0A1Q9NM32-F1
#
_cell.length_a   1.000
_cell.length_b   1.000
_cell.length_c   1.000
_cell.angle_alpha   90.00
_cell.angle_beta   90.00
_cell.angle_gamma   90.00
#
_symmetry.space_group_name_H-M   'P 1'
#
loop_
_entity.id
_entity.type
_entity.pdbx_description
1 polymer ?
#
loop_
_entity_poly.entity_id
_entity_poly.type
_entity_poly.pdbx_seq_one_letter_code
_entity_poly.pdbx_strand_id
1 'polypeptide(L)'
;MDIPPGLVIRSDALISIELSENNLGFYPTEDYLLIEITGRMSQSLYQTRKLISQYARQNEKGTKKPIALRAVGQGINTAITLIHLMRTEEEDLYDEEIGFNTFSAKNPKRDKPQTGIQIILFPKRKND
;
A
#
# COMPACT_ATOMS: atom_id res chain seq x y z
N MET A 1 1.41 -17.48 4.35
CA MET A 1 2.13 -16.21 4.17
C MET A 1 1.61 -15.30 5.26
N ASP A 2 2.47 -14.83 6.16
CA ASP A 2 2.00 -14.20 7.39
C ASP A 2 1.88 -12.68 7.18
N ILE A 3 0.65 -12.17 7.28
CA ILE A 3 0.37 -10.74 7.24
C ILE A 3 0.92 -10.11 8.54
N PRO A 4 1.77 -9.08 8.48
CA PRO A 4 2.23 -8.36 9.67
C PRO A 4 1.06 -7.95 10.58
N PRO A 5 1.15 -8.11 11.91
CA PRO A 5 0.02 -7.85 12.82
C PRO A 5 -0.59 -6.45 12.66
N GLY A 6 0.24 -5.42 12.40
CA GLY A 6 -0.22 -4.04 12.17
C GLY A 6 -1.02 -3.83 10.86
N LEU A 7 -1.00 -4.82 9.97
CA LEU A 7 -1.77 -4.84 8.72
C LEU A 7 -3.06 -5.66 8.83
N VAL A 8 -3.28 -6.37 9.93
CA VAL A 8 -4.53 -7.13 10.13
C VAL A 8 -5.65 -6.15 10.43
N ILE A 9 -6.63 -6.08 9.52
CA ILE A 9 -7.82 -5.25 9.72
C ILE A 9 -8.93 -6.10 10.31
N ARG A 10 -9.42 -5.69 11.48
CA ARG A 10 -10.57 -6.32 12.15
C ARG A 10 -11.88 -5.87 11.48
N SER A 11 -12.88 -6.74 11.47
CA SER A 11 -14.17 -6.50 10.82
C SER A 11 -14.96 -5.30 11.38
N ASP A 12 -14.68 -4.92 12.63
CA ASP A 12 -15.29 -3.79 13.35
C ASP A 12 -14.41 -2.52 13.37
N ALA A 13 -13.23 -2.57 12.74
CA ALA A 13 -12.30 -1.45 12.77
C ALA A 13 -12.77 -0.31 11.84
N LEU A 14 -12.80 0.91 12.38
CA LEU A 14 -12.87 2.14 11.62
C LEU A 14 -11.45 2.71 11.49
N ILE A 15 -10.89 2.66 10.28
CA ILE A 15 -9.52 3.12 10.04
C ILE A 15 -9.54 4.62 9.76
N SER A 16 -8.78 5.37 10.55
CA SER A 16 -8.46 6.76 10.23
C SER A 16 -7.37 6.77 9.16
N ILE A 17 -7.61 7.46 8.06
CA ILE A 17 -6.61 7.68 7.01
C ILE A 17 -6.19 9.14 7.04
N GLU A 18 -4.88 9.38 7.04
CA GLU A 18 -4.34 10.73 7.04
C GLU A 18 -4.30 11.29 5.62
N LEU A 19 -4.85 12.49 5.47
CA LEU A 19 -4.89 13.20 4.20
C LEU A 19 -3.63 14.05 4.06
N SER A 20 -2.57 13.46 3.51
CA SER A 20 -1.44 14.27 3.06
C SER A 20 -1.88 15.24 1.96
N GLU A 21 -1.15 16.35 1.82
CA GLU A 21 -1.47 17.44 0.90
C GLU A 21 -1.61 16.99 -0.57
N ASN A 22 -1.01 15.84 -0.93
CA ASN A 22 -0.97 15.31 -2.29
C ASN A 22 -1.82 14.05 -2.53
N ASN A 23 -2.72 13.70 -1.59
CA ASN A 23 -3.51 12.46 -1.60
C ASN A 23 -2.67 11.17 -1.64
N LEU A 24 -1.40 11.25 -1.21
CA LEU A 24 -0.44 10.15 -1.16
C LEU A 24 0.44 10.30 0.09
N GLY A 25 0.39 9.32 0.99
CA GLY A 25 1.24 9.24 2.16
C GLY A 25 2.18 8.04 2.08
N PHE A 26 3.44 8.21 2.50
CA PHE A 26 4.42 7.14 2.61
C PHE A 26 4.89 7.04 4.06
N TYR A 27 4.68 5.88 4.67
CA TYR A 27 4.92 5.63 6.08
C TYR A 27 5.75 4.34 6.23
N PRO A 28 7.08 4.42 6.18
CA PRO A 28 7.93 3.28 6.45
C PRO A 28 7.83 2.89 7.92
N THR A 29 7.66 1.59 8.18
CA THR A 29 7.67 1.01 9.53
C THR A 29 8.85 0.04 9.67
N GLU A 30 9.04 -0.48 10.88
CA GLU A 30 10.02 -1.54 11.12
C GLU A 30 9.69 -2.80 10.29
N ASP A 31 8.41 -3.13 10.14
CA ASP A 31 7.98 -4.40 9.54
C ASP A 31 7.54 -4.29 8.07
N TYR A 32 7.06 -3.13 7.62
CA TYR A 32 6.48 -2.94 6.29
C TYR A 32 6.60 -1.49 5.80
N LEU A 33 6.28 -1.25 4.52
CA LEU A 33 6.00 0.09 4.01
C LEU A 33 4.48 0.26 3.90
N LEU A 34 3.92 1.26 4.58
CA LEU A 34 2.53 1.65 4.36
C LEU A 34 2.45 2.82 3.40
N ILE A 35 1.53 2.72 2.44
CA ILE A 35 1.23 3.75 1.47
C ILE A 35 -0.26 4.01 1.56
N GLU A 36 -0.65 5.27 1.77
CA GLU A 36 -2.06 5.66 1.85
C GLU A 36 -2.44 6.55 0.67
N ILE A 37 -3.55 6.22 -0.01
CA ILE A 37 -4.05 6.93 -1.20
C ILE A 37 -5.51 7.32 -1.00
N THR A 38 -5.76 8.61 -0.86
CA THR A 38 -7.08 9.14 -0.48
C THR A 38 -7.90 9.69 -1.64
N GLY A 39 -7.31 9.80 -2.82
CA GLY A 39 -7.92 10.41 -3.99
C GLY A 39 -7.00 10.34 -5.21
N ARG A 40 -7.29 11.19 -6.21
CA ARG A 40 -6.35 11.36 -7.33
C ARG A 40 -5.07 12.01 -6.83
N MET A 41 -3.96 11.32 -7.02
CA MET A 41 -2.63 11.83 -6.70
C MET A 41 -2.25 12.94 -7.69
N SER A 42 -1.63 14.01 -7.19
CA SER A 42 -0.96 15.02 -8.02
C SER A 42 0.35 14.48 -8.60
N GLN A 43 0.98 13.55 -7.90
CA GLN A 43 2.22 12.90 -8.30
C GLN A 43 1.98 11.80 -9.34
N SER A 44 2.92 11.66 -10.28
CA SER A 44 2.90 10.59 -11.28
C SER A 44 3.02 9.21 -10.62
N LEU A 45 2.19 8.27 -11.08
CA LEU A 45 2.27 6.85 -10.73
C LEU A 45 3.67 6.28 -10.98
N TYR A 46 4.34 6.72 -12.05
CA TYR A 46 5.69 6.28 -12.38
C TYR A 46 6.71 6.67 -11.30
N GLN A 47 6.62 7.90 -10.79
CA GLN A 47 7.51 8.37 -9.71
C GLN A 47 7.24 7.62 -8.41
N THR A 48 5.96 7.40 -8.10
CA THR A 48 5.52 6.64 -6.92
C THR A 48 6.05 5.22 -6.96
N ARG A 49 5.86 4.52 -8.09
CA ARG A 49 6.43 3.19 -8.37
C ARG A 49 7.95 3.19 -8.14
N LYS A 50 8.67 4.14 -8.72
CA LYS A 50 10.13 4.24 -8.59
C LYS A 50 10.58 4.39 -7.13
N LEU A 51 9.91 5.23 -6.34
CA LEU A 51 10.20 5.40 -4.91
C LEU A 51 10.00 4.10 -4.14
N ILE A 52 8.92 3.38 -4.44
CA ILE A 52 8.63 2.08 -3.85
C ILE A 52 9.72 1.07 -4.18
N SER A 53 10.11 0.97 -5.45
CA SER A 53 11.18 0.06 -5.90
C SER A 53 12.52 0.40 -5.23
N GLN A 54 12.84 1.70 -5.09
CA GLN A 54 14.04 2.15 -4.39
C GLN A 54 14.02 1.74 -2.91
N TYR A 55 12.92 1.97 -2.20
CA TYR A 55 12.77 1.55 -0.80
C TYR A 55 12.94 0.03 -0.65
N ALA A 56 12.34 -0.76 -1.53
CA ALA A 56 12.44 -2.21 -1.49
C ALA A 56 13.87 -2.71 -1.77
N ARG A 57 14.62 -2.03 -2.64
CA ARG A 57 16.02 -2.38 -2.98
C ARG A 57 17.03 -1.88 -1.93
N GLN A 58 16.75 -0.78 -1.23
CA GLN A 58 17.62 -0.18 -0.20
C GLN A 58 17.57 -0.88 1.17
N ASN A 59 16.69 -1.86 1.37
CA ASN A 59 16.72 -2.69 2.57
C ASN A 59 17.91 -3.67 2.50
N GLU A 60 19.12 -3.15 2.70
CA GLU A 60 20.43 -3.81 2.58
C GLU A 60 20.66 -4.96 3.58
N LYS A 61 19.80 -5.10 4.61
CA LYS A 61 19.85 -6.22 5.57
C LYS A 61 19.26 -7.53 5.02
N GLY A 62 19.09 -7.65 3.70
CA GLY A 62 18.71 -8.89 3.01
C GLY A 62 17.25 -9.32 3.15
N THR A 63 16.47 -8.65 4.01
CA THR A 63 15.05 -8.95 4.20
C THR A 63 14.21 -7.89 3.50
N LYS A 64 13.75 -8.20 2.28
CA LYS A 64 12.76 -7.37 1.58
C LYS A 64 11.50 -7.31 2.46
N LYS A 65 10.90 -6.12 2.61
CA LYS A 65 9.71 -5.92 3.46
C LYS A 65 8.41 -5.93 2.65
N PRO A 66 7.27 -6.38 3.22
CA PRO A 66 5.97 -6.20 2.60
C PRO A 66 5.61 -4.73 2.41
N ILE A 67 4.74 -4.48 1.44
CA ILE A 67 4.16 -3.17 1.19
C ILE A 67 2.67 -3.27 1.33
N ALA A 68 2.08 -2.44 2.18
CA ALA A 68 0.65 -2.27 2.28
C ALA A 68 0.24 -0.98 1.56
N LEU A 69 -0.65 -1.09 0.58
CA LEU A 69 -1.35 0.03 -0.03
C LEU A 69 -2.76 0.10 0.56
N ARG A 70 -3.06 1.16 1.32
CA ARG A 70 -4.41 1.50 1.74
C ARG A 70 -4.96 2.57 0.83
N ALA A 71 -6.16 2.37 0.30
CA ALA A 71 -6.79 3.35 -0.57
C ALA A 71 -8.27 3.49 -0.27
N VAL A 72 -8.79 4.71 -0.37
CA VAL A 72 -10.19 5.01 -0.06
C VAL A 72 -10.89 5.76 -1.17
N GLY A 73 -12.17 5.45 -1.38
CA GLY A 73 -13.01 6.13 -2.35
C GLY A 73 -12.34 6.23 -3.73
N GLN A 74 -12.07 7.46 -4.17
CA GLN A 74 -11.48 7.73 -5.49
C GLN A 74 -10.01 7.26 -5.63
N GLY A 75 -9.29 7.07 -4.52
CA GLY A 75 -7.91 6.58 -4.54
C GLY A 75 -7.78 5.09 -4.88
N ILE A 76 -8.89 4.33 -4.80
CA ILE A 76 -8.91 2.87 -5.04
C ILE A 76 -8.38 2.52 -6.44
N ASN A 77 -8.86 3.21 -7.47
CA ASN A 77 -8.41 2.95 -8.85
C ASN A 77 -6.91 3.23 -9.01
N THR A 78 -6.41 4.32 -8.41
CA THR A 78 -4.99 4.67 -8.44
C THR A 78 -4.15 3.59 -7.76
N ALA A 79 -4.59 3.05 -6.62
CA ALA A 79 -3.92 1.95 -5.95
C ALA A 79 -3.87 0.68 -6.81
N ILE A 80 -5.00 0.31 -7.43
CA ILE A 80 -5.06 -0.87 -8.32
C ILE A 80 -4.09 -0.70 -9.51
N THR A 81 -4.08 0.48 -10.14
CA THR A 81 -3.14 0.77 -11.23
C THR A 81 -1.69 0.70 -10.77
N LEU A 82 -1.38 1.26 -9.60
CA LEU A 82 -0.03 1.19 -9.03
C LEU A 82 0.40 -0.25 -8.77
N ILE A 83 -0.47 -1.07 -8.17
CA ILE A 83 -0.22 -2.50 -7.96
C ILE A 83 0.04 -3.22 -9.28
N HIS A 84 -0.77 -2.95 -10.30
CA HIS A 84 -0.58 -3.54 -11.62
C HIS A 84 0.82 -3.20 -12.17
N LEU A 85 1.21 -1.93 -12.14
CA LEU A 85 2.54 -1.48 -12.57
C LEU A 85 3.67 -2.12 -11.76
N MET A 86 3.52 -2.22 -10.44
CA MET A 86 4.51 -2.89 -9.58
C MET A 86 4.65 -4.37 -9.96
N ARG A 87 3.54 -5.07 -10.22
CA ARG A 87 3.56 -6.49 -10.59
C ARG A 87 4.17 -6.73 -11.98
N THR A 88 3.90 -5.86 -12.95
CA THR A 88 4.37 -6.05 -14.32
C THR A 88 5.78 -5.55 -14.56
N GLU A 89 6.22 -4.51 -13.83
CA GLU A 89 7.50 -3.86 -14.08
C GLU A 89 8.56 -4.12 -12.99
N GLU A 90 8.18 -4.71 -11.86
CA GLU A 90 9.06 -5.04 -10.73
C GLU A 90 8.84 -6.48 -10.23
N GLU A 91 8.64 -7.41 -11.16
CA GLU A 91 8.37 -8.84 -10.91
C GLU A 91 9.48 -9.59 -10.14
N ASP A 92 10.67 -9.00 -10.05
CA ASP A 92 11.80 -9.50 -9.27
C ASP A 92 11.68 -9.13 -7.77
N LEU A 93 10.85 -8.15 -7.44
CA LEU A 93 10.71 -7.61 -6.09
C LEU A 93 9.62 -8.29 -5.28
N TYR A 94 8.49 -8.66 -5.89
CA TYR A 94 7.29 -9.15 -5.19
C TYR A 94 6.75 -10.47 -5.74
N ASP A 95 6.06 -11.23 -4.89
CA ASP A 95 5.34 -12.44 -5.27
C ASP A 95 4.06 -12.10 -6.07
N GLU A 96 3.56 -13.09 -6.83
CA GLU A 96 2.30 -12.94 -7.57
C GLU A 96 1.07 -12.89 -6.67
N GLU A 97 1.18 -13.47 -5.47
CA GLU A 97 0.12 -13.49 -4.47
C GLU A 97 0.05 -12.15 -3.74
N ILE A 98 -1.17 -11.64 -3.57
CA ILE A 98 -1.45 -10.39 -2.87
C ILE A 98 -2.43 -10.64 -1.72
N GLY A 99 -2.21 -9.96 -0.60
CA GLY A 99 -3.23 -9.85 0.44
C GLY A 99 -4.25 -8.79 0.04
N PHE A 100 -5.54 -9.07 0.22
CA PHE A 100 -6.62 -8.10 -0.03
C PHE A 100 -7.60 -8.04 1.13
N ASN A 101 -7.95 -6.84 1.57
CA ASN A 101 -8.98 -6.64 2.57
C ASN A 101 -9.78 -5.37 2.28
N THR A 102 -11.03 -5.31 2.73
CA THR A 102 -11.89 -4.13 2.65
C THR A 102 -12.19 -3.61 4.05
N PHE A 103 -12.39 -2.30 4.18
CA PHE A 103 -12.67 -1.69 5.47
C PHE A 103 -13.49 -0.41 5.34
N SER A 104 -14.09 0.01 6.45
CA SER A 104 -14.68 1.34 6.55
C SER A 104 -13.61 2.34 6.99
N ALA A 105 -13.47 3.41 6.22
CA ALA A 105 -12.50 4.46 6.51
C ALA A 105 -13.20 5.76 6.89
N LYS A 106 -12.70 6.43 7.93
CA LYS A 106 -13.14 7.78 8.29
C LYS A 106 -12.18 8.78 7.69
N ASN A 107 -12.70 9.66 6.84
CA ASN A 107 -11.95 10.75 6.24
C ASN A 107 -12.34 12.06 6.96
N PRO A 108 -11.41 12.78 7.60
CA PRO A 108 -11.74 14.01 8.33
C PRO A 108 -12.29 15.14 7.44
N LYS A 109 -12.08 15.10 6.12
CA LYS A 109 -12.64 16.05 5.15
C LYS A 109 -14.02 15.62 4.61
N ARG A 110 -14.57 14.47 5.01
CA ARG A 110 -15.89 13.99 4.56
C ARG A 110 -16.75 13.49 5.71
N ASP A 111 -18.02 13.87 5.71
CA ASP A 111 -18.95 13.54 6.81
C ASP A 111 -19.30 12.05 6.92
N LYS A 112 -19.20 11.30 5.82
CA LYS A 112 -19.58 9.88 5.79
C LYS A 112 -18.36 8.97 5.65
N PRO A 113 -18.31 7.84 6.38
CA PRO A 113 -17.32 6.80 6.13
C PRO A 113 -17.32 6.38 4.67
N GLN A 114 -16.14 6.09 4.15
CA GLN A 114 -15.94 5.64 2.78
C GLN A 114 -15.40 4.22 2.78
N THR A 115 -15.71 3.47 1.72
CA THR A 115 -15.07 2.18 1.48
C THR A 115 -13.58 2.38 1.25
N GLY A 116 -12.78 1.62 1.98
CA GLY A 116 -11.35 1.46 1.80
C GLY A 116 -10.98 0.05 1.40
N ILE A 117 -9.86 -0.08 0.71
CA ILE A 117 -9.20 -1.35 0.44
C ILE A 117 -7.78 -1.32 0.99
N GLN A 118 -7.27 -2.47 1.40
CA GLN A 118 -5.87 -2.70 1.67
C GLN A 118 -5.37 -3.80 0.74
N ILE A 119 -4.31 -3.50 0.00
CA ILE A 119 -3.59 -4.47 -0.83
C ILE A 119 -2.20 -4.65 -0.24
N ILE A 120 -1.78 -5.88 0.00
CA ILE A 120 -0.46 -6.21 0.53
C ILE A 120 0.35 -6.90 -0.57
N LEU A 121 1.46 -6.29 -0.97
CA LEU A 121 2.48 -6.90 -1.81
C LEU A 121 3.51 -7.56 -0.91
N PHE A 122 3.73 -8.86 -1.14
CA PHE A 122 4.73 -9.61 -0.39
C PHE A 122 6.03 -9.68 -1.17
N PRO A 123 7.16 -9.54 -0.49
CA PRO A 123 8.46 -9.61 -1.12
C PRO A 123 8.71 -11.01 -1.69
N LYS A 124 9.26 -11.06 -2.91
CA LYS A 124 9.61 -12.32 -3.55
C LYS A 124 10.64 -13.05 -2.71
N ARG A 125 10.32 -14.29 -2.32
CA ARG A 125 11.27 -15.17 -1.63
C ARG A 125 12.45 -15.44 -2.58
N LYS A 126 13.68 -15.39 -2.07
CA LYS A 126 14.78 -16.00 -2.82
C LYS A 126 14.46 -17.49 -2.88
N ASN A 127 14.29 -18.02 -4.08
CA ASN A 127 14.41 -19.46 -4.27
C ASN A 127 15.87 -19.79 -3.94
N ASP A 128 16.08 -20.56 -2.89
CA ASP A 128 17.36 -21.23 -2.65
C ASP A 128 17.64 -22.25 -3.76
#